data_AF-A0A7X3FXC5-F1
#
_entry.id   AF-A0A7X3FXC5-F1
#
_cell.length_a   1.000
_cell.length_b   1.000
_cell.length_c   1.000
_cell.angle_alpha   90.00
_cell.angle_beta   90.00
_cell.angle_gamma   90.00
#
_symmetry.space_group_name_H-M   'P 1'
#
loop_
_entity.id
_entity.type
_entity.pdbx_description
1 polymer ?
#
loop_
_entity_poly.entity_id
_entity_poly.type
_entity_poly.pdbx_seq_one_letter_code
_entity_poly.pdbx_strand_id
1 'polypeptide(L)'
;MKRVHNHPVYLLRPAKTGLTVGILLAAAGLCVSGCSPQDKKLKASDDIKALQQLVDLPADLKSARWEMFGTPEYDGGVPGHTDYMTLVAEIEPLTHTDGFTRGTNDKLIYIVPEAARPWLSNQFRTMLEKNRNANINLTTAGGCHEYDTEIKGSGRKVSGFSCKKSGKILVYLSIF
;
A
#
# COMPACT_ATOMS: atom_id res chain seq x y z
N MET A 1 -41.53 -23.06 -42.93
CA MET A 1 -42.80 -23.09 -42.18
C MET A 1 -42.91 -21.82 -41.34
N LYS A 2 -43.89 -20.96 -41.64
CA LYS A 2 -44.26 -19.74 -40.91
C LYS A 2 -45.26 -20.10 -39.80
N ARG A 3 -45.07 -19.58 -38.58
CA ARG A 3 -46.18 -19.22 -37.68
C ARG A 3 -45.88 -17.91 -36.96
N VAL A 4 -46.66 -16.91 -37.36
CA VAL A 4 -46.92 -15.62 -36.72
C VAL A 4 -48.08 -15.84 -35.72
N HIS A 5 -48.30 -14.87 -34.81
CA HIS A 5 -49.49 -14.57 -33.97
C HIS A 5 -49.15 -14.66 -32.47
N ASN A 6 -49.57 -13.79 -31.55
CA ASN A 6 -50.34 -12.54 -31.59
C ASN A 6 -50.16 -11.87 -30.21
N HIS A 7 -50.12 -10.53 -30.17
CA HIS A 7 -50.35 -9.75 -28.93
C HIS A 7 -51.83 -9.77 -28.54
N PRO A 8 -52.16 -9.46 -27.28
CA PRO A 8 -53.04 -8.31 -27.07
C PRO A 8 -52.57 -7.33 -26.00
N VAL A 9 -53.05 -6.12 -26.22
CA VAL A 9 -52.84 -4.86 -25.51
C VAL A 9 -53.91 -4.68 -24.44
N TYR A 10 -53.70 -3.68 -23.58
CA TYR A 10 -54.64 -2.87 -22.79
C TYR A 10 -54.74 -3.17 -21.29
N LEU A 11 -54.35 -2.18 -20.47
CA LEU A 11 -55.33 -1.32 -19.79
C LEU A 11 -54.65 -0.06 -19.23
N LEU A 12 -55.00 1.08 -19.85
CA LEU A 12 -54.91 2.41 -19.26
C LEU A 12 -55.89 2.51 -18.08
N ARG A 13 -55.46 3.13 -16.98
CA ARG A 13 -56.38 3.81 -16.06
C ARG A 13 -55.90 5.23 -15.74
N PRO A 14 -56.82 6.18 -15.55
CA PRO A 14 -56.55 7.61 -15.61
C PRO A 14 -56.33 8.27 -14.24
N ALA A 15 -55.65 9.42 -14.32
CA ALA A 15 -55.89 10.69 -13.64
C ALA A 15 -56.12 10.73 -12.12
N LYS A 16 -55.35 11.59 -11.45
CA LYS A 16 -55.91 12.79 -10.80
C LYS A 16 -54.84 13.85 -10.54
N THR A 17 -55.18 15.04 -11.00
CA THR A 17 -54.58 16.35 -10.79
C THR A 17 -54.59 16.75 -9.32
N GLY A 18 -53.60 17.55 -8.92
CA GLY A 18 -53.51 18.12 -7.58
C GLY A 18 -52.31 19.05 -7.46
N LEU A 19 -52.34 20.15 -8.22
CA LEU A 19 -51.46 21.30 -8.00
C LEU A 19 -51.90 21.98 -6.69
N THR A 20 -51.06 21.93 -5.66
CA THR A 20 -51.16 22.85 -4.53
C THR A 20 -49.76 23.31 -4.17
N VAL A 21 -49.47 24.54 -4.58
CA VAL A 21 -48.33 25.32 -4.09
C VAL A 21 -48.55 25.58 -2.61
N GLY A 22 -47.66 25.06 -1.78
CA GLY A 22 -47.59 25.36 -0.35
C GLY A 22 -46.13 25.55 0.04
N ILE A 23 -45.65 26.79 -0.06
CA ILE A 23 -44.38 27.22 0.54
C ILE A 23 -44.61 27.33 2.04
N LEU A 24 -43.86 26.57 2.85
CA LEU A 24 -43.63 26.91 4.25
C LEU A 24 -42.25 26.39 4.71
N LEU A 25 -41.40 27.37 5.01
CA LEU A 25 -40.12 27.29 5.72
C LEU A 25 -40.18 26.35 6.92
N ALA A 26 -39.15 25.51 7.10
CA ALA A 26 -38.54 25.30 8.41
C ALA A 26 -37.19 24.56 8.33
N ALA A 27 -36.19 25.18 8.96
CA ALA A 27 -34.98 24.60 9.52
C ALA A 27 -33.96 23.97 8.56
N ALA A 28 -32.96 24.81 8.25
CA ALA A 28 -31.60 24.41 7.93
C ALA A 28 -31.06 23.44 8.98
N GLY A 29 -31.23 22.13 8.75
CA GLY A 29 -30.38 21.09 9.29
C GLY A 29 -29.26 20.83 8.29
N LEU A 30 -28.29 21.74 8.21
CA LEU A 30 -26.98 21.45 7.63
C LEU A 30 -26.33 20.38 8.52
N CYS A 31 -26.75 19.12 8.32
CA CYS A 31 -25.95 17.97 8.69
C CYS A 31 -24.74 17.99 7.77
N VAL A 32 -23.78 18.86 8.08
CA VAL A 32 -22.39 18.68 7.70
C VAL A 32 -21.96 17.45 8.48
N SER A 33 -22.33 16.26 7.99
CA SER A 33 -21.59 15.05 8.26
C SER A 33 -20.20 15.34 7.69
N GLY A 34 -19.35 15.93 8.53
CA GLY A 34 -17.93 15.90 8.34
C GLY A 34 -17.55 14.43 8.32
N CYS A 35 -17.56 13.85 7.12
CA CYS A 35 -16.66 12.76 6.81
C CYS A 35 -15.28 13.37 7.02
N SER A 36 -14.78 13.38 8.26
CA SER A 36 -13.35 13.34 8.46
C SER A 36 -12.92 12.08 7.74
N PRO A 37 -12.14 12.16 6.65
CA PRO A 37 -11.34 11.01 6.29
C PRO A 37 -10.42 10.85 7.48
N GLN A 38 -10.82 10.00 8.43
CA GLN A 38 -9.84 9.32 9.25
C GLN A 38 -9.07 8.50 8.23
N ASP A 39 -8.03 9.11 7.67
CA ASP A 39 -6.99 8.43 6.93
C ASP A 39 -6.50 7.34 7.87
N LYS A 40 -7.06 6.14 7.66
CA LYS A 40 -6.69 4.96 8.41
C LYS A 40 -5.23 4.76 8.06
N LYS A 41 -4.32 5.17 8.94
CA LYS A 41 -2.91 4.76 8.88
C LYS A 41 -2.93 3.26 8.58
N LEU A 42 -2.43 2.90 7.40
CA LEU A 42 -2.42 1.51 6.96
C LEU A 42 -1.54 0.78 7.95
N LYS A 43 -2.17 0.01 8.84
CA LYS A 43 -1.45 -0.80 9.81
C LYS A 43 -0.65 -1.85 9.04
N ALA A 44 0.48 -2.24 9.62
CA ALA A 44 1.26 -3.38 9.14
C ALA A 44 0.35 -4.60 8.91
N SER A 45 0.55 -5.26 7.78
CA SER A 45 -0.16 -6.45 7.36
C SER A 45 0.73 -7.68 7.50
N ASP A 46 0.15 -8.78 7.96
CA ASP A 46 0.79 -10.10 7.97
C ASP A 46 0.36 -10.95 6.75
N ASP A 47 -0.42 -10.39 5.81
CA ASP A 47 -0.90 -11.08 4.61
C ASP A 47 0.17 -11.09 3.52
N ILE A 48 0.86 -12.23 3.41
CA ILE A 48 1.90 -12.46 2.42
C ILE A 48 1.37 -12.55 0.98
N LYS A 49 0.14 -13.04 0.79
CA LYS A 49 -0.46 -13.13 -0.55
C LYS A 49 -0.76 -11.74 -1.08
N ALA A 50 -1.26 -10.85 -0.23
CA ALA A 50 -1.46 -9.45 -0.57
C ALA A 50 -0.13 -8.79 -0.96
N LEU A 51 0.96 -9.04 -0.20
CA LEU A 51 2.29 -8.54 -0.57
C LEU A 51 2.76 -9.06 -1.94
N GLN A 52 2.63 -10.36 -2.18
CA GLN A 52 2.96 -11.00 -3.45
C GLN A 52 2.06 -10.58 -4.62
N GLN A 53 0.88 -10.02 -4.34
CA GLN A 53 0.00 -9.41 -5.35
C GLN A 53 0.36 -7.96 -5.65
N LEU A 54 1.09 -7.30 -4.76
CA LEU A 54 1.56 -5.92 -4.95
C LEU A 54 2.92 -5.84 -5.61
N VAL A 55 3.85 -6.73 -5.24
CA VAL A 55 5.24 -6.70 -5.69
C VAL A 55 5.68 -8.08 -6.16
N ASP A 56 6.55 -8.14 -7.17
CA ASP A 56 7.14 -9.39 -7.63
C ASP A 56 8.20 -9.93 -6.67
N LEU A 57 7.75 -10.72 -5.70
CA LEU A 57 8.58 -11.42 -4.73
C LEU A 57 8.74 -12.90 -5.10
N PRO A 58 9.82 -13.56 -4.63
CA PRO A 58 9.95 -15.02 -4.71
C PRO A 58 8.72 -15.73 -4.14
N ALA A 59 8.40 -16.91 -4.69
CA ALA A 59 7.22 -17.68 -4.27
C ALA A 59 7.41 -18.37 -2.91
N ASP A 60 8.65 -18.77 -2.57
CA ASP A 60 8.98 -19.64 -1.44
C ASP A 60 9.13 -18.89 -0.11
N LEU A 61 8.07 -18.20 0.31
CA LEU A 61 8.04 -17.41 1.53
C LEU A 61 7.07 -18.01 2.54
N LYS A 62 7.48 -18.09 3.80
CA LYS A 62 6.69 -18.71 4.88
C LYS A 62 5.72 -17.70 5.49
N SER A 63 6.21 -16.52 5.81
CA SER A 63 5.44 -15.43 6.40
C SER A 63 6.10 -14.10 6.07
N ALA A 64 5.31 -13.02 6.12
CA ALA A 64 5.81 -11.68 5.96
C ALA A 64 4.97 -10.74 6.81
N ARG A 65 5.62 -9.78 7.45
CA ARG A 65 4.96 -8.60 8.01
C ARG A 65 5.44 -7.38 7.25
N TRP A 66 4.53 -6.57 6.74
CA TRP A 66 4.88 -5.50 5.82
C TRP A 66 3.97 -4.28 5.97
N GLU A 67 4.48 -3.13 5.54
CA GLU A 67 3.77 -1.85 5.57
C GLU A 67 4.23 -0.99 4.38
N MET A 68 3.27 -0.30 3.77
CA MET A 68 3.52 0.77 2.81
C MET A 68 3.12 2.09 3.44
N PHE A 69 3.99 3.09 3.33
CA PHE A 69 3.75 4.40 3.92
C PHE A 69 4.34 5.52 3.06
N GLY A 70 3.80 6.72 3.24
CA GLY A 70 4.31 7.95 2.66
C GLY A 70 5.23 8.68 3.63
N THR A 71 6.24 9.37 3.11
CA THR A 71 7.10 10.31 3.84
C THR A 71 6.96 11.71 3.23
N PRO A 72 6.76 12.78 4.03
CA PRO A 72 6.53 12.75 5.47
C PRO A 72 5.24 11.99 5.83
N GLU A 73 5.26 11.27 6.95
CA GLU A 73 4.06 10.56 7.42
C GLU A 73 3.07 11.58 8.00
N TYR A 74 1.80 11.50 7.60
CA TYR A 74 0.78 12.42 8.10
C TYR A 74 0.41 12.08 9.56
N ASP A 75 0.86 12.93 10.49
CA ASP A 75 0.57 12.81 11.93
C ASP A 75 -0.49 13.82 12.42
N GLY A 76 -1.17 14.51 11.49
CA GLY A 76 -2.15 15.57 11.76
C GLY A 76 -1.69 16.95 11.28
N GLY A 77 -2.64 17.83 10.96
CA GLY A 77 -2.39 19.17 10.41
C GLY A 77 -2.78 19.32 8.93
N VAL A 78 -2.18 20.28 8.22
CA VAL A 78 -2.37 20.42 6.76
C VAL A 78 -1.55 19.32 6.06
N PRO A 79 -2.17 18.43 5.27
CA PRO A 79 -1.43 17.40 4.55
C PRO A 79 -0.43 18.08 3.60
N GLY A 80 0.85 17.87 3.86
CA GLY A 80 1.93 18.20 2.94
C GLY A 80 1.95 17.23 1.77
N HIS A 81 2.70 17.55 0.73
CA HIS A 81 2.93 16.62 -0.37
C HIS A 81 3.76 15.43 0.15
N THR A 82 3.34 14.20 -0.19
CA THR A 82 4.18 13.02 0.07
C THR A 82 5.31 13.01 -0.95
N ASP A 83 6.54 13.03 -0.46
CA ASP A 83 7.75 13.06 -1.29
C ASP A 83 8.22 11.65 -1.66
N TYR A 84 7.96 10.67 -0.79
CA TYR A 84 8.38 9.28 -0.98
C TYR A 84 7.29 8.31 -0.57
N MET A 85 7.05 7.28 -1.39
CA MET A 85 6.33 6.08 -0.94
C MET A 85 7.35 4.97 -0.67
N THR A 86 7.25 4.33 0.48
CA THR A 86 8.20 3.29 0.89
C THR A 86 7.45 2.04 1.30
N LEU A 87 7.93 0.89 0.86
CA LEU A 87 7.50 -0.42 1.35
C LEU A 87 8.61 -1.00 2.23
N VAL A 88 8.24 -1.41 3.44
CA VAL A 88 9.11 -2.15 4.34
C VAL A 88 8.46 -3.48 4.67
N ALA A 89 9.21 -4.57 4.54
CA ALA A 89 8.77 -5.92 4.89
C ALA A 89 9.84 -6.68 5.67
N GLU A 90 9.44 -7.41 6.70
CA GLU A 90 10.24 -8.46 7.31
C GLU A 90 9.65 -9.82 6.93
N ILE A 91 10.47 -10.66 6.31
CA ILE A 91 10.05 -11.91 5.69
C ILE A 91 10.76 -13.08 6.35
N GLU A 92 10.00 -14.12 6.68
CA GLU A 92 10.53 -15.44 7.00
C GLU A 92 10.46 -16.32 5.75
N PRO A 93 11.60 -16.82 5.26
CA PRO A 93 11.59 -17.68 4.08
C PRO A 93 11.32 -19.15 4.40
N LEU A 94 10.84 -19.91 3.40
CA LEU A 94 10.69 -21.37 3.52
C LEU A 94 12.01 -22.12 3.28
N THR A 95 12.81 -21.67 2.32
CA THR A 95 14.05 -22.31 1.86
C THR A 95 15.17 -21.28 1.65
N HIS A 96 16.31 -21.70 1.08
CA HIS A 96 17.38 -20.78 0.70
C HIS A 96 16.86 -19.70 -0.28
N THR A 97 17.21 -18.44 -0.01
CA THR A 97 16.54 -17.25 -0.55
C THR A 97 17.39 -16.46 -1.51
N ASP A 98 17.84 -17.09 -2.57
CA ASP A 98 18.69 -16.44 -3.56
C ASP A 98 17.89 -15.45 -4.42
N GLY A 99 16.55 -15.50 -4.36
CA GLY A 99 15.66 -14.59 -5.08
C GLY A 99 15.66 -13.14 -4.59
N PHE A 100 16.28 -12.83 -3.43
CA PHE A 100 16.38 -11.47 -2.88
C PHE A 100 17.75 -10.82 -3.12
N THR A 101 18.71 -11.55 -3.69
CA THR A 101 20.02 -11.02 -4.06
C THR A 101 20.01 -10.70 -5.55
N ARG A 102 19.73 -9.43 -5.91
CA ARG A 102 19.70 -8.97 -7.30
C ARG A 102 20.31 -7.59 -7.43
N GLY A 103 21.52 -7.52 -7.98
CA GLY A 103 22.20 -6.25 -8.26
C GLY A 103 23.59 -6.17 -7.64
N THR A 104 24.16 -4.97 -7.65
CA THR A 104 25.49 -4.69 -7.13
C THR A 104 25.40 -4.04 -5.75
N ASN A 105 26.42 -4.20 -4.92
CA ASN A 105 26.41 -3.62 -3.57
C ASN A 105 26.94 -2.17 -3.54
N ASP A 106 27.13 -1.53 -4.69
CA ASP A 106 27.78 -0.23 -4.84
C ASP A 106 26.84 0.98 -4.74
N LYS A 107 25.53 0.76 -4.58
CA LYS A 107 24.55 1.83 -4.40
C LYS A 107 24.50 2.40 -2.99
N LEU A 108 24.28 3.72 -2.95
CA LEU A 108 23.81 4.45 -1.79
C LEU A 108 22.28 4.53 -1.83
N ILE A 109 21.62 4.12 -0.75
CA ILE A 109 20.16 4.17 -0.65
C ILE A 109 19.74 5.06 0.50
N TYR A 110 18.88 6.04 0.22
CA TYR A 110 18.33 6.92 1.23
C TYR A 110 17.29 6.20 2.10
N ILE A 111 17.46 6.28 3.42
CA ILE A 111 16.53 5.73 4.40
C ILE A 111 15.63 6.84 4.94
N VAL A 112 14.34 6.73 4.63
CA VAL A 112 13.32 7.68 5.09
C VAL A 112 13.16 7.64 6.62
N PRO A 113 12.77 8.77 7.27
CA PRO A 113 12.76 8.89 8.72
C PRO A 113 11.87 7.88 9.45
N GLU A 114 10.80 7.39 8.82
CA GLU A 114 9.80 6.50 9.40
C GLU A 114 10.01 5.03 8.99
N ALA A 115 11.15 4.70 8.36
CA ALA A 115 11.44 3.34 7.90
C ALA A 115 11.56 2.32 9.03
N ALA A 116 12.04 2.74 10.19
CA ALA A 116 12.33 1.88 11.33
C ALA A 116 11.06 1.51 12.12
N ARG A 117 10.16 0.75 11.50
CA ARG A 117 8.87 0.41 12.08
C ARG A 117 9.01 -0.34 13.41
N PRO A 118 8.16 -0.06 14.43
CA PRO A 118 8.26 -0.69 15.75
C PRO A 118 8.10 -2.22 15.77
N TRP A 119 7.43 -2.78 14.75
CA TRP A 119 7.18 -4.21 14.62
C TRP A 119 8.33 -4.99 13.98
N LEU A 120 9.33 -4.31 13.41
CA LEU A 120 10.53 -4.95 12.88
C LEU A 120 11.34 -5.59 14.00
N SER A 121 12.04 -6.68 13.67
CA SER A 121 13.05 -7.25 14.56
C SER A 121 14.10 -6.19 14.93
N ASN A 122 14.61 -6.29 16.16
CA ASN A 122 15.48 -5.27 16.73
C ASN A 122 16.71 -4.97 15.85
N GLN A 123 17.28 -6.00 15.21
CA GLN A 123 18.43 -5.88 14.32
C GLN A 123 18.14 -5.01 13.08
N PHE A 124 16.96 -5.13 12.47
CA PHE A 124 16.60 -4.36 11.28
C PHE A 124 16.14 -2.96 11.68
N ARG A 125 15.33 -2.85 12.73
CA ARG A 125 14.93 -1.56 13.29
C ARG A 125 16.15 -0.71 13.64
N THR A 126 17.11 -1.24 14.40
CA THR A 126 18.33 -0.52 14.79
C THR A 126 19.16 -0.10 13.57
N MET A 127 19.23 -0.95 12.55
CA MET A 127 19.96 -0.62 11.32
C MET A 127 19.29 0.54 10.56
N LEU A 128 17.96 0.53 10.44
CA LEU A 128 17.21 1.60 9.79
C LEU A 128 17.30 2.90 10.62
N GLU A 129 17.13 2.83 11.94
CA GLU A 129 17.28 4.00 12.83
C GLU A 129 18.68 4.62 12.77
N LYS A 130 19.73 3.81 12.76
CA LYS A 130 21.11 4.31 12.66
C LYS A 130 21.35 5.13 11.39
N ASN A 131 20.63 4.79 10.32
CA ASN A 131 20.74 5.46 9.02
C ASN A 131 19.54 6.39 8.73
N ARG A 132 18.74 6.75 9.75
CA ARG A 132 17.57 7.61 9.60
C ARG A 132 17.97 8.95 8.95
N ASN A 133 17.25 9.36 7.91
CA ASN A 133 17.56 10.57 7.13
C ASN A 133 18.96 10.57 6.51
N ALA A 134 19.54 9.40 6.26
CA ALA A 134 20.87 9.25 5.70
C ALA A 134 20.89 8.18 4.59
N ASN A 135 22.00 8.14 3.86
CA ASN A 135 22.24 7.10 2.88
C ASN A 135 22.96 5.91 3.52
N ILE A 136 22.45 4.69 3.31
CA ILE A 136 23.18 3.46 3.62
C ILE A 136 24.04 3.05 2.42
N ASN A 137 25.29 2.64 2.68
CA ASN A 137 26.15 2.00 1.68
C ASN A 137 26.03 0.48 1.80
N LEU A 138 25.52 -0.19 0.77
CA LEU A 138 25.27 -1.63 0.81
C LEU A 138 26.56 -2.46 0.82
N THR A 139 27.68 -1.92 0.34
CA THR A 139 29.00 -2.60 0.38
C THR A 139 29.46 -2.81 1.81
N THR A 140 29.14 -1.87 2.72
CA THR A 140 29.54 -1.92 4.12
C THR A 140 28.44 -2.46 5.04
N ALA A 141 27.19 -2.45 4.59
CA ALA A 141 26.05 -3.06 5.28
C ALA A 141 26.03 -4.58 5.05
N GLY A 142 26.93 -5.31 5.71
CA GLY A 142 27.08 -6.76 5.54
C GLY A 142 25.76 -7.54 5.58
N GLY A 143 25.60 -8.43 4.59
CA GLY A 143 24.38 -9.22 4.38
C GLY A 143 23.24 -8.46 3.69
N CYS A 144 23.49 -7.24 3.21
CA CYS A 144 22.57 -6.47 2.39
C CYS A 144 22.99 -6.46 0.92
N HIS A 145 21.99 -6.45 0.05
CA HIS A 145 22.15 -6.43 -1.39
C HIS A 145 21.13 -5.50 -2.00
N GLU A 146 21.48 -4.90 -3.14
CA GLU A 146 20.48 -4.24 -3.96
C GLU A 146 19.33 -5.21 -4.26
N TYR A 147 18.13 -4.65 -4.35
CA TYR A 147 16.94 -5.40 -4.69
C TYR A 147 16.03 -4.57 -5.57
N ASP A 148 16.02 -4.93 -6.85
CA ASP A 148 15.12 -4.40 -7.85
C ASP A 148 14.00 -5.40 -8.17
N THR A 149 12.79 -4.88 -8.26
CA THR A 149 11.58 -5.65 -8.58
C THR A 149 10.54 -4.75 -9.26
N GLU A 150 9.34 -5.25 -9.45
CA GLU A 150 8.25 -4.57 -10.14
C GLU A 150 6.97 -4.60 -9.31
N ILE A 151 6.19 -3.53 -9.40
CA ILE A 151 4.82 -3.49 -8.88
C ILE A 151 3.93 -4.29 -9.82
N LYS A 152 3.26 -5.32 -9.29
CA LYS A 152 2.31 -6.10 -10.06
C LYS A 152 1.08 -5.27 -10.42
N GLY A 153 0.62 -5.43 -11.65
CA GLY A 153 -0.49 -4.65 -12.22
C GLY A 153 -0.03 -3.46 -13.04
N SER A 154 0.98 -2.70 -12.60
CA SER A 154 1.53 -1.59 -13.39
C SER A 154 2.82 -1.95 -14.15
N GLY A 155 3.56 -2.97 -13.70
CA GLY A 155 4.87 -3.32 -14.24
C GLY A 155 5.96 -2.26 -13.95
N ARG A 156 5.65 -1.27 -13.11
CA ARG A 156 6.59 -0.21 -12.76
C ARG A 156 7.72 -0.79 -11.92
N LYS A 157 8.95 -0.57 -12.34
CA LYS A 157 10.16 -0.94 -11.59
C LYS A 157 10.25 -0.14 -10.30
N VAL A 158 10.59 -0.82 -9.22
CA VAL A 158 10.87 -0.25 -7.91
C VAL A 158 12.19 -0.81 -7.40
N SER A 159 12.91 0.02 -6.66
CA SER A 159 14.28 -0.28 -6.27
C SER A 159 14.49 -0.04 -4.79
N GLY A 160 15.48 -0.72 -4.25
CA GLY A 160 15.87 -0.60 -2.86
C GLY A 160 16.88 -1.67 -2.50
N PHE A 161 16.70 -2.32 -1.36
CA PHE A 161 17.61 -3.35 -0.91
C PHE A 161 16.91 -4.44 -0.11
N SER A 162 17.56 -5.60 -0.05
CA SER A 162 17.24 -6.65 0.89
C SER A 162 18.40 -6.84 1.87
N CYS A 163 18.11 -7.24 3.11
CA CYS A 163 19.14 -7.62 4.08
C CYS A 163 18.78 -8.92 4.76
N LYS A 164 19.69 -9.89 4.80
CA LYS A 164 19.49 -11.17 5.49
C LYS A 164 20.20 -11.16 6.84
N LYS A 165 19.45 -11.34 7.94
CA LYS A 165 19.99 -11.48 9.30
C LYS A 165 19.14 -12.42 10.14
N SER A 166 19.78 -13.30 10.90
CA SER A 166 19.12 -14.22 11.85
C SER A 166 17.97 -15.02 11.23
N GLY A 167 18.15 -15.51 9.99
CA GLY A 167 17.16 -16.29 9.26
C GLY A 167 15.99 -15.49 8.68
N LYS A 168 15.96 -14.17 8.88
CA LYS A 168 14.93 -13.26 8.33
C LYS A 168 15.50 -12.37 7.23
N ILE A 169 14.61 -11.84 6.41
CA ILE A 169 14.94 -10.93 5.32
C ILE A 169 14.18 -9.62 5.52
N LEU A 170 14.91 -8.51 5.61
CA LEU A 170 14.34 -7.19 5.43
C LEU A 170 14.25 -6.90 3.94
N VAL A 171 13.13 -6.39 3.47
CA VAL A 171 12.98 -5.76 2.16
C VAL A 171 12.61 -4.30 2.38
N TYR A 172 13.37 -3.39 1.78
CA TYR A 172 13.12 -1.95 1.77
C TYR A 172 13.04 -1.51 0.31
N LEU A 173 11.92 -0.95 -0.12
CA LEU A 173 11.72 -0.49 -1.50
C LEU A 173 11.20 0.95 -1.51
N SER A 174 11.80 1.77 -2.35
CA SER A 174 11.31 3.11 -2.67
C SER A 174 10.45 3.04 -3.93
N ILE A 175 9.23 3.56 -3.83
CA ILE A 175 8.21 3.55 -4.88
C ILE A 175 8.02 5.00 -5.34
N PHE A 176 8.41 5.29 -6.57
CA PHE A 176 8.27 6.60 -7.22
C PHE A 176 7.24 6.49 -8.34
#